data_AF-A0A965Q172-F1
#
_entry.id   AF-A0A965Q172-F1
#
_cell.length_a   1.000
_cell.length_b   1.000
_cell.length_c   1.000
_cell.angle_alpha   90.00
_cell.angle_beta   90.00
_cell.angle_gamma   90.00
#
_symmetry.space_group_name_H-M   'P 1'
#
loop_
_entity.id
_entity.type
_entity.pdbx_description
1 polymer ?
#
loop_
_entity_poly.entity_id
_entity_poly.type
_entity_poly.pdbx_seq_one_letter_code
_entity_poly.pdbx_strand_id
1 'polypeptide(L)'
;MNTSDRLELTRLAKNDRNVRRLIKKHKGYEERLRLLAKKIGFTSEDQQEITLLKRKKLQSKDELARILYQSRQPLREEYSEALQSAVGM
;
A
#
# COMPACT_ATOMS: atom_id res chain seq x y z
N MET A 1 -7.23 0.63 -7.41
CA MET A 1 -7.61 0.44 -5.99
C MET A 1 -9.04 0.90 -5.88
N ASN A 2 -9.93 0.00 -5.49
CA ASN A 2 -11.36 0.29 -5.45
C ASN A 2 -11.72 1.13 -4.20
N THR A 3 -12.98 1.54 -4.07
CA THR A 3 -13.44 2.35 -2.94
C THR A 3 -13.34 1.60 -1.60
N SER A 4 -13.60 0.30 -1.59
CA SER A 4 -13.51 -0.54 -0.39
C SER A 4 -12.08 -0.63 0.16
N ASP A 5 -11.10 -0.89 -0.71
CA ASP A 5 -9.67 -0.90 -0.38
C ASP A 5 -9.22 0.43 0.23
N ARG A 6 -9.73 1.56 -0.28
CA ARG A 6 -9.43 2.90 0.24
C ARG A 6 -9.98 3.11 1.65
N LEU A 7 -11.20 2.64 1.92
CA LEU A 7 -11.82 2.72 3.24
C LEU A 7 -11.04 1.86 4.24
N GLU A 8 -10.67 0.64 3.85
CA GLU A 8 -9.92 -0.27 4.72
C GLU A 8 -8.52 0.28 5.04
N LEU A 9 -7.79 0.80 4.05
CA LEU A 9 -6.51 1.47 4.29
C LEU A 9 -6.65 2.71 5.17
N THR A 10 -7.78 3.45 5.07
CA THR A 10 -8.06 4.59 5.93
C THR A 10 -8.30 4.14 7.38
N ARG A 11 -9.01 3.02 7.57
CA ARG A 11 -9.21 2.38 8.87
C ARG A 11 -7.88 1.95 9.48
N LEU A 12 -7.06 1.21 8.72
CA LEU A 12 -5.74 0.73 9.15
C LEU A 12 -4.79 1.89 9.48
N ALA A 13 -4.79 2.96 8.68
CA ALA A 13 -3.94 4.14 8.91
C ALA A 13 -4.26 4.94 10.18
N LYS A 14 -5.43 4.75 10.80
CA LYS A 14 -5.74 5.32 12.12
C LYS A 14 -4.85 4.71 13.19
N ASN A 15 -4.59 3.41 13.10
CA ASN A 15 -3.88 2.63 14.11
C ASN A 15 -2.43 2.30 13.72
N ASP A 16 -2.10 2.29 12.42
CA ASP A 16 -0.77 1.97 11.92
C ASP A 16 -0.10 3.20 11.25
N ARG A 17 0.97 3.68 11.87
CA ARG A 17 1.79 4.82 11.37
C ARG A 17 2.52 4.48 10.07
N ASN A 18 2.92 3.23 9.86
CA ASN A 18 3.57 2.79 8.63
C ASN A 18 2.60 2.83 7.46
N VAL A 19 1.37 2.34 7.65
CA VAL A 19 0.30 2.43 6.65
C VAL A 19 0.03 3.89 6.29
N ARG A 20 -0.11 4.76 7.29
CA ARG A 20 -0.30 6.20 7.08
C ARG A 20 0.83 6.82 6.26
N ARG A 21 2.09 6.52 6.61
CA ARG A 21 3.28 7.01 5.91
C ARG A 21 3.33 6.50 4.47
N LEU A 22 2.99 5.24 4.24
CA LEU A 22 3.00 4.61 2.92
C LEU A 22 1.94 5.23 2.00
N ILE A 23 0.72 5.47 2.51
CA ILE A 23 -0.33 6.21 1.79
C ILE A 23 0.15 7.61 1.41
N LYS A 24 0.79 8.33 2.34
CA LYS A 24 1.32 9.68 2.07
C LYS A 24 2.39 9.66 0.97
N LYS A 25 3.33 8.69 1.02
CA LYS A 25 4.34 8.49 -0.03
C LYS A 25 3.69 8.22 -1.39
N HIS A 26 2.74 7.28 -1.44
CA HIS A 26 2.04 6.94 -2.68
C HIS A 26 1.37 8.17 -3.30
N LYS A 27 0.60 8.93 -2.51
CA LYS A 27 -0.02 10.19 -2.96
C LYS A 27 1.00 11.21 -3.44
N GLY A 28 2.12 11.36 -2.73
CA GLY A 28 3.20 12.26 -3.13
C GLY A 28 3.81 11.89 -4.50
N TYR A 29 3.95 10.60 -4.80
CA TYR A 29 4.40 10.16 -6.13
C TYR A 29 3.36 10.46 -7.22
N GLU A 30 2.06 10.29 -6.93
CA GLU A 30 0.98 10.64 -7.87
C GLU A 30 0.94 12.14 -8.18
N GLU A 31 1.07 12.97 -7.15
CA GLU A 31 1.09 14.42 -7.28
C GLU A 31 2.30 14.89 -8.10
N ARG A 32 3.48 14.37 -7.80
CA ARG A 32 4.71 14.72 -8.52
C ARG A 32 4.67 14.29 -9.99
N LEU A 33 4.12 13.10 -10.27
CA LEU A 33 3.83 12.68 -11.65
C LEU A 33 2.84 13.60 -12.36
N ARG A 34 1.80 14.06 -11.66
CA ARG A 34 0.82 15.02 -12.20
C ARG A 34 1.45 16.38 -12.50
N LEU A 35 2.36 16.85 -11.65
CA LEU A 35 3.09 18.10 -11.87
C LEU A 35 4.01 18.00 -13.08
N LEU A 36 4.77 16.90 -13.21
CA LEU A 36 5.63 16.65 -14.37
C LEU A 36 4.82 16.53 -15.66
N ALA A 37 3.64 15.92 -15.63
CA ALA A 37 2.75 15.84 -16.79
C ALA A 37 2.23 17.21 -17.29
N LYS A 38 2.27 18.24 -16.44
CA LYS A 38 1.88 19.62 -16.78
C LYS A 38 3.08 20.50 -17.17
N LYS A 39 4.31 19.99 -17.04
CA LYS A 39 5.52 20.74 -17.35
C LYS A 39 5.64 20.93 -18.86
N ILE A 40 5.94 22.17 -19.28
CA ILE A 40 6.25 22.51 -20.67
C ILE A 40 7.76 22.37 -20.85
N GLY A 41 8.19 21.64 -21.88
CA GLY A 41 9.61 21.35 -22.11
C GLY A 41 10.09 20.16 -21.28
N PHE A 42 9.94 18.95 -21.85
CA PHE A 42 10.36 17.69 -21.24
C PHE A 42 11.85 17.46 -21.48
N THR A 43 12.62 17.28 -20.41
CA THR A 43 14.05 16.94 -20.50
C THR A 43 14.27 15.43 -20.30
N SER A 44 15.47 14.96 -20.65
CA SER A 44 15.89 13.57 -20.34
C SER A 44 15.89 13.29 -18.83
N GLU A 45 16.16 14.31 -18.01
CA GLU A 45 16.09 14.21 -16.54
C GLU A 45 14.64 14.01 -16.07
N ASP A 46 13.68 14.74 -16.65
CA ASP A 46 12.26 14.54 -16.35
C ASP A 46 11.82 13.11 -16.69
N GLN A 47 12.31 12.56 -17.80
CA GLN A 47 12.01 11.20 -18.22
C GLN A 47 12.55 10.15 -17.23
N GLN A 48 13.77 10.36 -16.72
CA GLN A 48 14.37 9.54 -15.67
C GLN A 48 13.57 9.65 -14.36
N GLU A 49 13.20 10.86 -13.97
CA GLU A 49 12.41 11.13 -12.77
C GLU A 49 11.04 10.45 -12.85
N ILE A 50 10.33 10.56 -13.98
CA ILE A 50 9.04 9.90 -14.19
C ILE A 50 9.17 8.38 -14.09
N THR A 51 10.22 7.81 -14.67
CA THR A 51 10.47 6.37 -14.59
C THR A 51 10.66 5.93 -13.14
N LEU A 52 11.46 6.68 -12.39
CA LEU A 52 11.71 6.42 -10.98
C LEU A 52 10.45 6.60 -10.11
N LEU A 53 9.67 7.66 -10.34
CA LEU A 53 8.41 7.90 -9.65
C LEU A 53 7.37 6.83 -9.94
N LYS A 54 7.25 6.37 -11.19
CA LYS A 54 6.37 5.25 -11.57
C LYS A 54 6.75 3.96 -10.85
N ARG A 55 8.04 3.63 -10.77
CA ARG A 55 8.54 2.47 -10.01
C ARG A 55 8.20 2.58 -8.53
N LYS A 56 8.49 3.73 -7.89
CA LYS A 56 8.17 3.96 -6.48
C LYS A 56 6.66 3.94 -6.20
N LYS A 57 5.84 4.47 -7.12
CA LYS A 57 4.38 4.41 -7.06
C LYS A 57 3.89 2.96 -7.12
N LEU A 58 4.46 2.14 -8.01
CA LEU A 58 4.12 0.73 -8.13
C LEU A 58 4.48 -0.04 -6.86
N GLN A 59 5.72 0.10 -6.38
CA GLN A 59 6.18 -0.53 -5.14
C GLN A 59 5.29 -0.18 -3.93
N SER A 60 4.97 1.10 -3.75
CA SER A 60 4.08 1.52 -2.66
C SER A 60 2.65 0.99 -2.82
N LYS A 61 2.15 0.83 -4.05
CA LYS A 61 0.85 0.21 -4.32
C LYS A 61 0.85 -1.28 -3.97
N ASP A 62 1.91 -1.99 -4.31
CA ASP A 62 2.06 -3.43 -4.02
C ASP A 62 2.15 -3.67 -2.51
N GLU A 63 2.89 -2.83 -1.80
CA GLU A 63 2.99 -2.90 -0.33
C GLU A 63 1.63 -2.61 0.34
N LEU A 64 0.88 -1.61 -0.13
CA LEU A 64 -0.51 -1.38 0.33
C LEU A 64 -1.43 -2.56 0.04
N ALA A 65 -1.27 -3.22 -1.10
CA ALA A 65 -2.04 -4.41 -1.46
C ALA A 65 -1.72 -5.60 -0.54
N ARG A 66 -0.46 -5.79 -0.16
CA ARG A 66 -0.06 -6.81 0.83
C ARG A 66 -0.66 -6.55 2.20
N ILE A 67 -0.63 -5.30 2.66
CA ILE A 67 -1.26 -4.88 3.92
C ILE A 67 -2.76 -5.18 3.88
N LEU A 68 -3.44 -4.84 2.79
CA LEU A 68 -4.86 -5.14 2.61
C LEU A 68 -5.13 -6.65 2.65
N TYR A 69 -4.29 -7.44 1.98
CA TYR A 69 -4.40 -8.88 1.99
C TYR A 69 -4.24 -9.45 3.41
N GLN A 70 -3.21 -9.03 4.14
CA GLN A 70 -2.98 -9.43 5.54
C GLN A 70 -4.13 -9.03 6.46
N SER A 71 -4.67 -7.82 6.30
CA SER A 71 -5.80 -7.34 7.12
C SER A 71 -7.11 -8.12 6.90
N ARG A 72 -7.23 -8.79 5.73
CA ARG A 72 -8.41 -9.57 5.35
C ARG A 72 -8.26 -11.06 5.66
N GLN A 73 -7.05 -11.51 6.01
CA GLN A 73 -6.86 -12.85 6.52
C GLN A 73 -7.13 -12.82 8.03
N PRO A 74 -8.23 -13.41 8.53
CA PRO A 74 -8.30 -13.70 9.96
C PRO A 74 -7.16 -14.67 10.29
N LEU A 75 -6.47 -14.42 11.40
CA LEU A 75 -5.44 -15.28 11.98
C LEU A 75 -5.87 -16.75 11.87
N ARG A 76 -5.35 -17.47 10.87
CA ARG A 76 -5.52 -18.93 10.77
C ARG A 76 -4.73 -19.67 11.84
N GLU A 77 -3.93 -18.96 12.64
CA GLU A 77 -3.03 -19.52 13.64
C GLU A 77 -3.71 -19.75 15.01
N GLU A 78 -4.84 -19.11 15.33
CA GLU A 78 -5.55 -19.39 16.59
C GLU A 78 -6.33 -20.72 16.58
N TYR A 79 -6.58 -21.30 15.40
CA TYR A 79 -7.35 -22.54 15.27
C TYR A 79 -6.49 -23.81 15.34
N SER A 80 -5.15 -23.72 15.18
CA SER A 80 -4.29 -24.91 15.33
C SER A 80 -4.02 -25.28 16.78
N GLU A 81 -3.93 -24.31 17.69
CA GLU A 81 -3.73 -24.58 19.12
C GLU A 81 -5.03 -25.08 19.78
N ALA A 82 -6.18 -24.50 19.42
CA ALA A 82 -7.48 -24.95 19.93
C ALA A 82 -7.84 -26.39 19.49
N LEU A 83 -7.46 -26.78 18.26
CA LEU A 83 -7.70 -28.15 17.76
C LEU A 83 -6.72 -29.19 18.31
N GLN A 84 -5.49 -28.80 18.67
CA GLN A 84 -4.56 -29.70 19.35
C GLN A 84 -4.93 -29.91 20.82
N SER A 85 -5.48 -28.91 21.51
CA SER A 85 -5.92 -29.05 22.89
C SER A 85 -7.23 -29.83 23.05
N ALA A 86 -8.11 -29.84 22.04
CA ALA A 86 -9.39 -30.57 22.08
C ALA A 86 -9.27 -32.06 21.72
N VAL A 87 -8.17 -32.50 21.10
CA VAL A 87 -7.91 -33.91 20.72
C VAL A 87 -6.98 -34.61 21.73
N GLY A 88 -6.46 -33.88 22.72
CA GLY A 88 -5.51 -34.36 23.73
C GLY A 88 -6.09 -34.63 25.13
N MET A 89 -7.41 -34.73 25.30
CA MET A 89 -8.07 -35.15 26.55
C MET A 89 -8.99 -36.34 26.32
#